data_AF-A0A453M9B2-F1
#
_entry.id   AF-A0A453M9B2-F1
#
_cell.length_a   1.000
_cell.length_b   1.000
_cell.length_c   1.000
_cell.angle_alpha   90.00
_cell.angle_beta   90.00
_cell.angle_gamma   90.00
#
_symmetry.space_group_name_H-M   'P 1'
#
loop_
_entity.id
_entity.type
_entity.pdbx_description
1 polymer ?
#
loop_
_entity_poly.entity_id
_entity_poly.type
_entity_poly.pdbx_seq_one_letter_code
_entity_poly.pdbx_strand_id
1 'polypeptide(L)'
;GFTTYAERRIVEVVQGEERAALNSGIGWRGLNRMMERFKDNMEFTKLKPKMAGIDPDDVYSEVPYEKGFQFLWRIERQIGRPAFDEFLKKYIANFKFQSIDTETFLEFLKANVPGIENQVDLHEWINGTGLPPDAMEPESATYKKICVLAAEFKSGKIPSEEEVADWSGQEWELYLENLPTDVEASQVTALDERYKLSESRDYEVKVAFLQLAIPTGCRCYFNEVEKCLKQVGRMKYLRPLYSSLARCSGEEEKMLAKRIFSEAQEFYHPIARGVAESILLKHG
;
A
#
# COMPACT_ATOMS: atom_id res chain seq x y z
N GLY A 1 -7.70 4.56 -10.29
CA GLY A 1 -7.12 4.96 -11.60
C GLY A 1 -6.98 6.46 -11.71
N PHE A 2 -7.99 7.16 -12.25
CA PHE A 2 -7.92 8.61 -12.51
C PHE A 2 -7.50 9.45 -11.30
N THR A 3 -8.08 9.21 -10.13
CA THR A 3 -7.72 9.93 -8.90
C THR A 3 -6.26 9.71 -8.53
N THR A 4 -5.79 8.45 -8.53
CA THR A 4 -4.38 8.11 -8.27
C THR A 4 -3.42 8.77 -9.27
N TYR A 5 -3.82 8.87 -10.54
CA TYR A 5 -3.07 9.60 -11.56
C TYR A 5 -2.99 11.10 -11.26
N ALA A 6 -4.13 11.73 -10.97
CA ALA A 6 -4.19 13.15 -10.62
C ALA A 6 -3.40 13.46 -9.34
N GLU A 7 -3.52 12.62 -8.31
CA GLU A 7 -2.77 12.70 -7.07
C GLU A 7 -1.25 12.71 -7.33
N ARG A 8 -0.75 11.75 -8.11
CA ARG A 8 0.68 11.68 -8.45
C ARG A 8 1.16 12.89 -9.24
N ARG A 9 0.33 13.42 -10.15
CA ARG A 9 0.63 14.68 -10.87
C ARG A 9 0.66 15.89 -9.94
N ILE A 10 -0.20 15.95 -8.93
CA ILE A 10 -0.18 17.02 -7.92
C ILE A 10 1.08 16.89 -7.05
N VAL A 11 1.40 15.68 -6.59
CA VAL A 11 2.62 15.40 -5.83
C VAL A 11 3.86 15.81 -6.62
N GLU A 12 3.92 15.48 -7.91
CA GLU A 12 5.02 15.88 -8.79
C GLU A 12 5.21 17.40 -8.82
N VAL A 13 4.11 18.16 -8.98
CA VAL A 13 4.15 19.63 -9.02
C VAL A 13 4.52 20.25 -7.67
N VAL A 14 4.03 19.68 -6.56
CA VAL A 14 4.17 20.27 -5.22
C VAL A 14 5.45 19.82 -4.51
N GLN A 15 5.87 18.57 -4.72
CA GLN A 15 6.93 17.89 -3.97
C GLN A 15 8.06 17.36 -4.87
N GLY A 16 7.94 17.50 -6.19
CA GLY A 16 8.96 17.13 -7.16
C GLY A 16 8.80 15.73 -7.78
N GLU A 17 9.51 15.53 -8.89
CA GLU A 17 9.44 14.31 -9.70
C GLU A 17 9.83 13.05 -8.93
N GLU A 18 10.90 13.11 -8.13
CA GLU A 18 11.37 11.95 -7.37
C GLU A 18 10.35 11.48 -6.33
N ARG A 19 9.58 12.39 -5.71
CA ARG A 19 8.51 12.02 -4.77
C ARG A 19 7.33 11.36 -5.48
N ALA A 20 6.95 11.88 -6.65
CA ALA A 20 5.91 11.25 -7.46
C ALA A 20 6.35 9.87 -7.98
N ALA A 21 7.62 9.74 -8.36
CA ALA A 21 8.23 8.47 -8.75
C ALA A 21 8.24 7.47 -7.58
N LEU A 22 8.61 7.90 -6.37
CA LEU A 22 8.52 7.10 -5.16
C LEU A 22 7.10 6.60 -4.93
N ASN A 23 6.09 7.48 -4.93
CA ASN A 23 4.69 7.11 -4.77
C ASN A 23 4.20 6.14 -5.84
N SER A 24 4.70 6.28 -7.07
CA SER A 24 4.39 5.36 -8.17
C SER A 24 5.02 3.98 -7.95
N GLY A 25 6.26 3.92 -7.46
CA GLY A 25 6.95 2.68 -7.10
C GLY A 25 6.34 1.98 -5.88
N ILE A 26 5.83 2.73 -4.89
CA ILE A 26 5.04 2.18 -3.78
C ILE A 26 3.77 1.51 -4.32
N GLY A 27 3.03 2.23 -5.17
CA GLY A 27 1.82 1.71 -5.80
C GLY A 27 2.05 0.46 -6.64
N TRP A 28 3.16 0.42 -7.40
CA TRP A 28 3.56 -0.77 -8.16
C TRP A 28 3.77 -2.01 -7.29
N ARG A 29 4.42 -1.86 -6.14
CA ARG A 29 4.61 -2.98 -5.20
C ARG A 29 3.30 -3.42 -4.57
N GLY A 30 2.46 -2.46 -4.18
CA GLY A 30 1.09 -2.73 -3.73
C GLY A 30 0.32 -3.57 -4.75
N LEU A 31 0.39 -3.18 -6.02
CA LEU A 31 -0.21 -3.90 -7.12
C LEU A 31 0.33 -5.33 -7.26
N ASN A 32 1.66 -5.53 -7.22
CA ASN A 32 2.27 -6.86 -7.25
C ASN A 32 1.82 -7.74 -6.07
N ARG A 33 1.70 -7.19 -4.86
CA ARG A 33 1.14 -7.93 -3.71
C ARG A 33 -0.30 -8.35 -3.96
N MET A 34 -1.10 -7.53 -4.65
CA MET A 34 -2.47 -7.91 -5.01
C MET A 34 -2.48 -9.03 -6.06
N MET A 35 -1.55 -9.03 -7.02
CA MET A 35 -1.40 -10.14 -7.97
C MET A 35 -1.14 -11.46 -7.26
N GLU A 36 -0.23 -11.46 -6.28
CA GLU A 36 0.06 -12.64 -5.47
C GLU A 36 -1.13 -13.03 -4.58
N ARG A 37 -1.78 -12.06 -3.92
CA ARG A 37 -2.97 -12.31 -3.08
C ARG A 37 -4.09 -13.00 -3.86
N PHE A 38 -4.29 -12.62 -5.12
CA PHE A 38 -5.37 -13.13 -5.98
C PHE A 38 -4.91 -14.21 -6.97
N LYS A 39 -3.73 -14.83 -6.77
CA LYS A 39 -3.23 -15.87 -7.68
C LYS A 39 -4.20 -17.04 -7.90
N ASP A 40 -4.96 -17.39 -6.85
CA ASP A 40 -5.96 -18.47 -6.88
C ASP A 40 -7.35 -17.98 -7.32
N ASN A 41 -7.53 -16.67 -7.52
CA ASN A 41 -8.76 -16.06 -8.01
C ASN A 41 -8.46 -14.79 -8.82
N MET A 42 -7.91 -15.00 -10.02
CA MET A 42 -7.39 -13.91 -10.85
C MET A 42 -8.47 -12.96 -11.40
N GLU A 43 -9.76 -13.27 -11.28
CA GLU A 43 -10.85 -12.37 -11.71
C GLU A 43 -10.70 -10.98 -11.10
N PHE A 44 -10.30 -10.89 -9.83
CA PHE A 44 -10.15 -9.63 -9.10
C PHE A 44 -8.85 -8.87 -9.40
N THR A 45 -8.02 -9.40 -10.32
CA THR A 45 -6.86 -8.67 -10.87
C THR A 45 -7.20 -7.89 -12.14
N LYS A 46 -8.41 -8.06 -12.69
CA LYS A 46 -8.91 -7.27 -13.82
C LYS A 46 -9.22 -5.85 -13.39
N LEU A 47 -9.13 -4.89 -14.33
CA LEU A 47 -9.62 -3.53 -14.08
C LEU A 47 -11.14 -3.45 -14.06
N LYS A 48 -11.79 -4.28 -14.87
CA LYS A 48 -13.25 -4.45 -14.88
C LYS A 48 -13.63 -5.86 -14.43
N PRO A 49 -13.53 -6.17 -13.12
CA PRO A 49 -13.93 -7.48 -12.60
C PRO A 49 -15.45 -7.64 -12.68
N LYS A 50 -15.91 -8.89 -12.77
CA LYS A 50 -17.34 -9.22 -12.60
C LYS A 50 -17.70 -9.20 -11.12
N MET A 51 -18.60 -8.29 -10.73
CA MET A 51 -19.00 -8.09 -9.32
C MET A 51 -20.40 -8.63 -8.97
N ALA A 52 -21.12 -9.24 -9.92
CA ALA A 52 -22.49 -9.70 -9.68
C ALA A 52 -22.53 -10.80 -8.60
N GLY A 53 -23.25 -10.55 -7.50
CA GLY A 53 -23.39 -11.48 -6.38
C GLY A 53 -22.17 -11.54 -5.46
N ILE A 54 -21.26 -10.56 -5.54
CA ILE A 54 -20.04 -10.49 -4.74
C ILE A 54 -20.16 -9.30 -3.78
N ASP A 55 -19.83 -9.52 -2.50
CA ASP A 55 -19.72 -8.44 -1.54
C ASP A 55 -18.50 -7.56 -1.92
N PRO A 56 -18.68 -6.25 -2.18
CA PRO A 56 -17.57 -5.36 -2.49
C PRO A 56 -16.46 -5.34 -1.44
N ASP A 57 -16.80 -5.56 -0.16
CA ASP A 57 -15.83 -5.56 0.94
C ASP A 57 -14.90 -6.78 0.90
N ASP A 58 -15.37 -7.91 0.35
CA ASP A 58 -14.57 -9.15 0.23
C ASP A 58 -13.44 -9.02 -0.81
N VAL A 59 -13.66 -8.17 -1.82
CA VAL A 59 -12.79 -8.05 -3.00
C VAL A 59 -12.07 -6.71 -3.09
N TYR A 60 -12.28 -5.83 -2.10
CA TYR A 60 -11.55 -4.58 -1.99
C TYR A 60 -10.03 -4.82 -2.07
N SER A 61 -9.39 -4.02 -2.94
CA SER A 61 -7.96 -4.11 -3.21
C SER A 61 -7.41 -2.84 -3.86
N GLU A 62 -6.09 -2.79 -3.99
CA GLU A 62 -5.37 -1.72 -4.68
C GLU A 62 -5.45 -1.83 -6.22
N VAL A 63 -5.99 -2.92 -6.77
CA VAL A 63 -6.05 -3.17 -8.22
C VAL A 63 -6.70 -2.02 -9.02
N PRO A 64 -7.94 -1.57 -8.72
CA PRO A 64 -8.56 -0.48 -9.49
C PRO A 64 -7.84 0.87 -9.34
N TYR A 65 -7.07 1.05 -8.26
CA TYR A 65 -6.25 2.24 -8.03
C TYR A 65 -5.00 2.18 -8.90
N GLU A 66 -4.19 1.14 -8.70
CA GLU A 66 -2.83 1.04 -9.21
C GLU A 66 -2.74 0.51 -10.63
N LYS A 67 -3.47 -0.55 -10.98
CA LYS A 67 -3.55 -0.99 -12.38
C LYS A 67 -4.25 0.07 -13.22
N GLY A 68 -5.20 0.80 -12.63
CA GLY A 68 -5.90 1.89 -13.31
C GLY A 68 -4.99 3.09 -13.54
N PHE A 69 -4.11 3.41 -12.59
CA PHE A 69 -3.04 4.38 -12.80
C PHE A 69 -2.09 3.93 -13.92
N GLN A 70 -1.62 2.68 -13.85
CA GLN A 70 -0.68 2.11 -14.83
C GLN A 70 -1.25 2.17 -16.25
N PHE A 71 -2.54 1.92 -16.42
CA PHE A 71 -3.22 2.04 -17.70
C PHE A 71 -3.22 3.49 -18.24
N LEU A 72 -3.60 4.46 -17.41
CA LEU A 72 -3.59 5.88 -17.79
C LEU A 72 -2.17 6.36 -18.08
N TRP A 73 -1.20 5.94 -17.28
CA TRP A 73 0.21 6.24 -17.48
C TRP A 73 0.79 5.56 -18.73
N ARG A 74 0.32 4.35 -19.10
CA ARG A 74 0.65 3.71 -20.37
C ARG A 74 0.16 4.52 -21.58
N ILE A 75 -1.06 5.06 -21.50
CA ILE A 75 -1.60 5.96 -22.54
C ILE A 75 -0.76 7.24 -22.61
N GLU A 76 -0.45 7.87 -21.47
CA GLU A 76 0.41 9.06 -21.42
C GLU A 76 1.77 8.80 -22.08
N ARG A 77 2.44 7.70 -21.73
CA ARG A 77 3.72 7.31 -22.34
C ARG A 77 3.61 7.11 -23.85
N GLN A 78 2.45 6.68 -24.35
CA GLN A 78 2.22 6.47 -25.78
C GLN A 78 2.07 7.77 -26.56
N ILE A 79 1.30 8.73 -26.02
CA ILE A 79 0.89 9.92 -26.79
C ILE A 79 1.61 11.20 -26.33
N GLY A 80 2.39 11.10 -25.27
CA GLY A 80 3.06 12.22 -24.63
C GLY A 80 2.14 12.95 -23.64
N ARG A 81 2.75 13.42 -22.55
CA ARG A 81 2.06 14.14 -21.48
C ARG A 81 1.24 15.35 -21.95
N PRO A 82 1.72 16.23 -22.84
CA PRO A 82 0.91 17.36 -23.29
C PRO A 82 -0.39 16.94 -23.99
N ALA A 83 -0.35 15.89 -24.83
CA ALA A 83 -1.54 15.37 -25.49
C ALA A 83 -2.49 14.69 -24.51
N PHE A 84 -1.96 13.97 -23.53
CA PHE A 84 -2.75 13.34 -22.48
C PHE A 84 -3.42 14.38 -21.55
N ASP A 85 -2.74 15.47 -21.22
CA ASP A 85 -3.32 16.58 -20.45
C ASP A 85 -4.49 17.23 -21.17
N GLU A 86 -4.38 17.45 -22.49
CA GLU A 86 -5.49 17.95 -23.31
C GLU A 86 -6.64 16.93 -23.40
N PHE A 87 -6.34 15.63 -23.50
CA PHE A 87 -7.35 14.57 -23.43
C PHE A 87 -8.09 14.59 -22.08
N LEU A 88 -7.38 14.69 -20.96
CA LEU A 88 -7.98 14.72 -19.62
C LEU A 88 -8.89 15.94 -19.43
N LYS A 89 -8.48 17.13 -19.90
CA LYS A 89 -9.32 18.33 -19.86
C LYS A 89 -10.61 18.13 -20.64
N LYS A 90 -10.55 17.56 -21.85
CA LYS A 90 -11.73 17.24 -22.67
C LYS A 90 -12.62 16.21 -22.00
N TYR A 91 -12.04 15.15 -21.45
CA TYR A 91 -12.73 14.09 -20.72
C TYR A 91 -13.55 14.66 -19.54
N ILE A 92 -12.91 15.45 -18.68
CA ILE A 92 -13.57 16.07 -17.52
C ILE A 92 -14.64 17.07 -17.99
N ALA A 93 -14.34 17.89 -18.99
CA ALA A 93 -15.29 18.88 -19.51
C ALA A 93 -16.53 18.23 -20.13
N ASN A 94 -16.38 17.08 -20.79
CA ASN A 94 -17.46 16.34 -21.43
C ASN A 94 -18.35 15.63 -20.41
N PHE A 95 -17.76 14.96 -19.41
CA PHE A 95 -18.48 14.10 -18.47
C PHE A 95 -18.76 14.73 -17.10
N LYS A 96 -18.42 16.01 -16.89
CA LYS A 96 -18.81 16.72 -15.66
C LYS A 96 -20.32 16.59 -15.43
N PHE A 97 -20.70 16.31 -14.19
CA PHE A 97 -22.09 16.09 -13.77
C PHE A 97 -22.79 14.89 -14.42
N GLN A 98 -22.03 13.91 -14.90
CA GLN A 98 -22.55 12.66 -15.46
C GLN A 98 -21.91 11.44 -14.79
N SER A 99 -22.56 10.29 -14.95
CA SER A 99 -22.01 8.97 -14.62
C SER A 99 -21.74 8.21 -15.91
N ILE A 100 -20.59 7.55 -16.01
CA ILE A 100 -20.20 6.78 -17.20
C ILE A 100 -19.70 5.39 -16.80
N ASP A 101 -19.78 4.45 -17.73
CA ASP A 101 -19.14 3.16 -17.64
C ASP A 101 -17.79 3.14 -18.39
N THR A 102 -17.11 1.98 -18.34
CA THR A 102 -15.81 1.80 -18.99
C THR A 102 -15.94 1.84 -20.51
N GLU A 103 -17.01 1.30 -21.08
CA GLU A 103 -17.29 1.31 -22.51
C GLU A 103 -17.36 2.74 -23.04
N THR A 104 -18.15 3.60 -22.38
CA THR A 104 -18.27 5.02 -22.70
C THR A 104 -16.92 5.73 -22.65
N PHE A 105 -16.09 5.42 -21.64
CA PHE A 105 -14.72 5.94 -21.55
C PHE A 105 -13.85 5.48 -22.74
N LEU A 106 -13.87 4.20 -23.09
CA LEU A 106 -13.05 3.65 -24.18
C LEU A 106 -13.48 4.20 -25.54
N GLU A 107 -14.77 4.40 -25.78
CA GLU A 107 -15.28 5.08 -26.97
C GLU A 107 -14.79 6.53 -27.04
N PHE A 108 -14.89 7.26 -25.94
CA PHE A 108 -14.39 8.63 -25.85
C PHE A 108 -12.86 8.70 -26.07
N LEU A 109 -12.11 7.75 -25.52
CA LEU A 109 -10.66 7.63 -25.71
C LEU A 109 -10.31 7.45 -27.19
N LYS A 110 -10.92 6.47 -27.88
CA LYS A 110 -10.69 6.23 -29.31
C LYS A 110 -11.05 7.42 -30.19
N ALA A 111 -12.15 8.11 -29.87
CA ALA A 111 -12.59 9.29 -30.61
C ALA A 111 -11.65 10.49 -30.46
N ASN A 112 -11.02 10.66 -29.29
CA ASN A 112 -10.16 11.81 -28.99
C ASN A 112 -8.66 11.52 -29.15
N VAL A 113 -8.28 10.25 -29.24
CA VAL A 113 -6.91 9.78 -29.45
C VAL A 113 -6.93 8.70 -30.56
N PRO A 114 -7.13 9.09 -31.83
CA PRO A 114 -7.33 8.13 -32.91
C PRO A 114 -6.16 7.17 -33.09
N GLY A 115 -6.45 5.87 -33.20
CA GLY A 115 -5.47 4.82 -33.43
C GLY A 115 -4.75 4.34 -32.17
N ILE A 116 -5.16 4.80 -30.97
CA ILE A 116 -4.61 4.33 -29.69
C ILE A 116 -4.77 2.82 -29.50
N GLU A 117 -5.85 2.24 -30.01
CA GLU A 117 -6.14 0.81 -29.97
C GLU A 117 -5.15 -0.04 -30.79
N ASN A 118 -4.41 0.56 -31.72
CA ASN A 118 -3.35 -0.11 -32.47
C ASN A 118 -2.01 -0.10 -31.72
N GLN A 119 -1.90 0.70 -30.66
CA GLN A 119 -0.66 0.95 -29.92
C GLN A 119 -0.71 0.41 -28.49
N VAL A 120 -1.90 0.38 -27.90
CA VAL A 120 -2.18 -0.11 -26.55
C VAL A 120 -3.32 -1.11 -26.66
N ASP A 121 -3.10 -2.32 -26.16
CA ASP A 121 -4.14 -3.35 -26.11
C ASP A 121 -5.17 -3.00 -25.03
N LEU A 122 -6.16 -2.19 -25.40
CA LEU A 122 -7.21 -1.72 -24.49
C LEU A 122 -8.02 -2.89 -23.90
N HIS A 123 -8.16 -3.99 -24.64
CA HIS A 123 -8.89 -5.15 -24.14
C HIS A 123 -8.09 -5.86 -23.05
N GLU A 124 -6.80 -6.09 -23.26
CA GLU A 124 -5.92 -6.70 -22.26
C GLU A 124 -5.81 -5.85 -20.99
N TRP A 125 -5.67 -4.53 -21.12
CA TRP A 125 -5.63 -3.64 -19.96
C TRP A 125 -6.90 -3.70 -19.10
N ILE A 126 -8.07 -3.75 -19.75
CA ILE A 126 -9.37 -3.68 -19.04
C ILE A 126 -9.82 -5.06 -18.53
N ASN A 127 -9.72 -6.09 -19.36
CA ASN A 127 -10.30 -7.42 -19.12
C ASN A 127 -9.27 -8.51 -18.84
N GLY A 128 -7.98 -8.25 -19.12
CA GLY A 128 -6.89 -9.18 -18.85
C GLY A 128 -6.60 -9.32 -17.35
N THR A 129 -6.24 -10.54 -16.95
CA THR A 129 -5.82 -10.86 -15.59
C THR A 129 -4.34 -10.59 -15.39
N GLY A 130 -3.90 -10.43 -14.14
CA GLY A 130 -2.50 -10.14 -13.84
C GLY A 130 -2.07 -8.74 -14.29
N LEU A 131 -0.80 -8.59 -14.62
CA LEU A 131 -0.22 -7.38 -15.21
C LEU A 131 -0.06 -7.57 -16.73
N PRO A 132 -0.54 -6.62 -17.55
CA PRO A 132 -0.27 -6.64 -18.98
C PRO A 132 1.23 -6.61 -19.30
N PRO A 133 1.68 -7.19 -20.42
CA PRO A 133 3.11 -7.24 -20.78
C PRO A 133 3.78 -5.87 -20.96
N ASP A 134 3.01 -4.82 -21.24
CA ASP A 134 3.49 -3.44 -21.42
C ASP A 134 3.26 -2.54 -20.18
N ALA A 135 2.83 -3.15 -19.06
CA ALA A 135 2.92 -2.51 -17.74
C ALA A 135 4.40 -2.34 -17.35
N MET A 136 4.71 -1.24 -16.66
CA MET A 136 6.10 -0.90 -16.36
C MET A 136 6.26 -0.51 -14.91
N GLU A 137 7.28 -1.08 -14.27
CA GLU A 137 7.69 -0.66 -12.94
C GLU A 137 8.22 0.77 -12.97
N PRO A 138 7.64 1.70 -12.19
CA PRO A 138 8.19 3.04 -12.05
C PRO A 138 9.54 2.99 -11.35
N GLU A 139 10.54 3.67 -11.89
CA GLU A 139 11.84 3.79 -11.25
C GLU A 139 11.83 4.89 -10.19
N SER A 140 12.26 4.58 -8.96
CA SER A 140 12.56 5.57 -7.93
C SER A 140 13.94 5.32 -7.32
N ALA A 141 14.80 6.34 -7.39
CA ALA A 141 16.14 6.27 -6.81
C ALA A 141 16.07 6.19 -5.27
N THR A 142 15.14 6.95 -4.68
CA THR A 142 14.87 6.95 -3.24
C THR A 142 14.48 5.55 -2.78
N TYR A 143 13.55 4.92 -3.50
CA TYR A 143 13.11 3.58 -3.14
C TYR A 143 14.24 2.55 -3.24
N LYS A 144 15.00 2.57 -4.34
CA LYS A 144 16.18 1.69 -4.52
C LYS A 144 17.17 1.85 -3.36
N LYS A 145 17.46 3.09 -2.95
CA LYS A 145 18.35 3.37 -1.80
C LYS A 145 17.81 2.79 -0.49
N ILE A 146 16.51 2.96 -0.22
CA ILE A 146 15.86 2.40 0.98
C ILE A 146 15.96 0.86 0.99
N CYS A 147 15.71 0.19 -0.14
CA CYS A 147 15.84 -1.27 -0.23
C CYS A 147 17.26 -1.75 0.05
N VAL A 148 18.28 -1.04 -0.44
CA VAL A 148 19.68 -1.37 -0.16
C VAL A 148 19.96 -1.29 1.33
N LEU A 149 19.59 -0.17 1.97
CA LEU A 149 19.77 0.01 3.42
C LEU A 149 19.01 -1.06 4.23
N ALA A 150 17.78 -1.39 3.82
CA ALA A 150 16.98 -2.41 4.48
C ALA A 150 17.59 -3.82 4.35
N ALA A 151 18.17 -4.15 3.19
CA ALA A 151 18.84 -5.43 2.98
C ALA A 151 20.13 -5.55 3.82
N GLU A 152 20.88 -4.46 3.99
CA GLU A 152 22.08 -4.42 4.82
C GLU A 152 21.78 -4.64 6.31
N PHE A 153 20.55 -4.38 6.76
CA PHE A 153 20.13 -4.62 8.14
C PHE A 153 20.33 -6.08 8.59
N LYS A 154 20.21 -7.05 7.67
CA LYS A 154 20.48 -8.47 7.95
C LYS A 154 21.90 -8.71 8.47
N SER A 155 22.85 -7.88 8.04
CA SER A 155 24.26 -7.95 8.48
C SER A 155 24.53 -7.17 9.78
N GLY A 156 23.50 -6.62 10.42
CA GLY A 156 23.62 -5.79 11.62
C GLY A 156 23.88 -4.31 11.33
N LYS A 157 23.93 -3.88 10.07
CA LYS A 157 24.12 -2.48 9.71
C LYS A 157 22.82 -1.69 9.90
N ILE A 158 22.84 -0.75 10.84
CA ILE A 158 21.79 0.25 11.02
C ILE A 158 22.17 1.49 10.20
N PRO A 159 21.25 2.09 9.42
CA PRO A 159 21.52 3.31 8.67
C PRO A 159 22.13 4.40 9.55
N SER A 160 23.02 5.22 9.01
CA SER A 160 23.58 6.38 9.71
C SER A 160 22.58 7.54 9.78
N GLU A 161 22.82 8.51 10.68
CA GLU A 161 21.96 9.69 10.79
C GLU A 161 21.96 10.51 9.50
N GLU A 162 23.09 10.56 8.79
CA GLU A 162 23.22 11.22 7.50
C GLU A 162 22.45 10.49 6.39
N GLU A 163 22.41 9.15 6.42
CA GLU A 163 21.68 8.35 5.41
C GLU A 163 20.17 8.56 5.48
N VAL A 164 19.65 8.87 6.68
CA VAL A 164 18.22 9.04 6.98
C VAL A 164 17.83 10.49 7.31
N ALA A 165 18.75 11.45 7.17
CA ALA A 165 18.53 12.84 7.59
C ALA A 165 17.30 13.49 6.92
N ASP A 166 17.06 13.14 5.66
CA ASP A 166 15.94 13.66 4.86
C ASP A 166 14.69 12.76 4.89
N TRP A 167 14.67 11.71 5.72
CA TRP A 167 13.54 10.79 5.77
C TRP A 167 12.34 11.42 6.47
N SER A 168 11.20 11.36 5.78
CA SER A 168 9.90 11.60 6.39
C SER A 168 9.30 10.28 6.90
N GLY A 169 8.08 10.33 7.44
CA GLY A 169 7.37 9.14 7.89
C GLY A 169 7.23 8.06 6.81
N GLN A 170 7.06 8.48 5.54
CA GLN A 170 6.94 7.55 4.42
C GLN A 170 8.23 6.76 4.17
N GLU A 171 9.40 7.39 4.18
CA GLU A 171 10.67 6.68 4.01
C GLU A 171 10.94 5.72 5.17
N TRP A 172 10.61 6.13 6.40
CA TRP A 172 10.72 5.26 7.57
C TRP A 172 9.78 4.05 7.49
N GLU A 173 8.51 4.26 7.14
CA GLU A 173 7.54 3.18 6.90
C GLU A 173 8.09 2.21 5.85
N LEU A 174 8.59 2.74 4.72
CA LEU A 174 9.15 1.92 3.65
C LEU A 174 10.40 1.15 4.07
N TYR A 175 11.30 1.77 4.83
CA TYR A 175 12.48 1.08 5.33
C TYR A 175 12.07 -0.10 6.22
N LEU A 176 11.18 0.14 7.18
CA LEU A 176 10.68 -0.87 8.12
C LEU A 176 9.94 -2.01 7.42
N GLU A 177 9.12 -1.71 6.41
CA GLU A 177 8.41 -2.72 5.61
C GLU A 177 9.34 -3.57 4.73
N ASN A 178 10.53 -3.06 4.39
CA ASN A 178 11.51 -3.78 3.57
C ASN A 178 12.57 -4.51 4.41
N LEU A 179 12.51 -4.40 5.74
CA LEU A 179 13.41 -5.16 6.60
C LEU A 179 13.17 -6.67 6.46
N PRO A 180 14.21 -7.51 6.61
CA PRO A 180 14.05 -8.95 6.68
C PRO A 180 13.08 -9.35 7.80
N THR A 181 12.35 -10.44 7.62
CA THR A 181 11.44 -10.96 8.65
C THR A 181 12.16 -11.75 9.74
N ASP A 182 13.38 -12.21 9.47
CA ASP A 182 14.24 -12.99 10.38
C ASP A 182 15.21 -12.08 11.16
N VAL A 183 14.66 -11.06 11.83
CA VAL A 183 15.44 -10.10 12.63
C VAL A 183 15.52 -10.49 14.10
N GLU A 184 16.70 -10.32 14.69
CA GLU A 184 16.92 -10.59 16.11
C GLU A 184 16.36 -9.46 16.98
N ALA A 185 15.88 -9.79 18.18
CA ALA A 185 15.35 -8.81 19.14
C ALA A 185 16.39 -7.72 19.50
N SER A 186 17.67 -8.07 19.55
CA SER A 186 18.77 -7.13 19.79
C SER A 186 18.94 -6.11 18.66
N GLN A 187 18.75 -6.50 17.40
CA GLN A 187 18.83 -5.59 16.25
C GLN A 187 17.67 -4.61 16.24
N VAL A 188 16.45 -5.09 16.53
CA VAL A 188 15.26 -4.23 16.65
C VAL A 188 15.43 -3.23 17.79
N THR A 189 15.98 -3.69 18.93
CA THR A 189 16.25 -2.84 20.09
C THR A 189 17.28 -1.76 19.76
N ALA A 190 18.39 -2.12 19.11
CA ALA A 190 19.43 -1.16 18.71
C ALA A 190 18.91 -0.13 17.69
N LEU A 191 18.03 -0.55 16.76
CA LEU A 191 17.40 0.37 15.81
C LEU A 191 16.53 1.40 16.52
N ASP A 192 15.72 0.96 17.48
CA ASP A 192 14.84 1.84 18.24
C ASP A 192 15.58 2.72 19.25
N GLU A 193 16.66 2.22 19.85
CA GLU A 193 17.51 3.02 20.72
C GLU A 193 18.06 4.24 19.99
N ARG A 194 18.44 4.06 18.71
CA ARG A 194 18.97 5.11 17.85
C ARG A 194 17.90 6.08 17.35
N TYR A 195 16.74 5.58 16.92
CA TYR A 195 15.76 6.38 16.18
C TYR A 195 14.41 6.61 16.88
N LYS A 196 14.17 5.99 18.04
CA LYS A 196 12.95 6.15 18.86
C LYS A 196 11.66 5.93 18.07
N LEU A 197 11.66 4.90 17.21
CA LEU A 197 10.58 4.58 16.28
C LEU A 197 9.32 4.08 17.01
N SER A 198 9.50 3.32 18.10
CA SER A 198 8.42 2.83 18.97
C SER A 198 7.62 3.96 19.61
N GLU A 199 8.24 5.12 19.85
CA GLU A 199 7.63 6.30 20.47
C GLU A 199 7.15 7.34 19.44
N SER A 200 7.34 7.08 18.14
CA SER A 200 7.03 8.05 17.07
C SER A 200 5.61 8.61 17.17
N ARG A 201 5.47 9.91 16.91
CA ARG A 201 4.15 10.56 16.79
C ARG A 201 3.49 10.26 15.45
N ASP A 202 4.27 9.82 14.47
CA ASP A 202 3.76 9.31 13.21
C ASP A 202 3.34 7.85 13.40
N TYR A 203 2.04 7.60 13.30
CA TYR A 203 1.50 6.26 13.47
C TYR A 203 1.85 5.31 12.33
N GLU A 204 2.19 5.81 11.14
CA GLU A 204 2.67 4.96 10.05
C GLU A 204 4.01 4.34 10.44
N VAL A 205 4.93 5.18 10.94
CA VAL A 205 6.23 4.74 11.44
C VAL A 205 6.11 3.86 12.68
N LYS A 206 5.34 4.30 13.68
CA LYS A 206 5.16 3.56 14.93
C LYS A 206 4.58 2.17 14.67
N VAL A 207 3.53 2.08 13.87
CA VAL A 207 2.87 0.79 13.59
C VAL A 207 3.78 -0.12 12.77
N ALA A 208 4.47 0.40 11.74
CA ALA A 208 5.42 -0.40 10.97
C ALA A 208 6.55 -0.96 11.85
N PHE A 209 7.06 -0.14 12.79
CA PHE A 209 8.08 -0.58 13.73
C PHE A 209 7.54 -1.64 14.70
N LEU A 210 6.38 -1.40 15.33
CA LEU A 210 5.80 -2.34 16.28
C LEU A 210 5.42 -3.67 15.61
N GLN A 211 4.96 -3.62 14.35
CA GLN A 211 4.68 -4.81 13.54
C GLN A 211 5.95 -5.65 13.32
N LEU A 212 7.10 -5.02 13.07
CA LEU A 212 8.40 -5.69 12.99
C LEU A 212 8.84 -6.25 14.35
N ALA A 213 8.59 -5.51 15.43
CA ALA A 213 9.09 -5.85 16.76
C ALA A 213 8.33 -7.02 17.42
N ILE A 214 7.01 -7.12 17.22
CA ILE A 214 6.15 -8.13 17.87
C ILE A 214 6.67 -9.57 17.66
N PRO A 215 6.97 -10.03 16.42
CA PRO A 215 7.43 -11.41 16.18
C PRO A 215 8.77 -11.75 16.84
N THR A 216 9.58 -10.76 17.24
CA THR A 216 10.86 -11.01 17.93
C THR A 216 10.68 -11.46 19.39
N GLY A 217 9.47 -11.33 19.94
CA GLY A 217 9.19 -11.64 21.35
C GLY A 217 9.79 -10.64 22.35
N CYS A 218 10.31 -9.47 21.92
CA CYS A 218 10.80 -8.47 22.87
C CYS A 218 9.65 -7.87 23.67
N ARG A 219 9.54 -8.28 24.93
CA ARG A 219 8.57 -7.77 25.91
C ARG A 219 8.68 -6.27 26.14
N CYS A 220 9.83 -5.68 25.82
CA CYS A 220 10.08 -4.24 25.90
C CYS A 220 9.02 -3.41 25.14
N TYR A 221 8.46 -3.94 24.05
CA TYR A 221 7.51 -3.25 23.20
C TYR A 221 6.04 -3.53 23.49
N PHE A 222 5.71 -4.50 24.36
CA PHE A 222 4.32 -4.89 24.61
C PHE A 222 3.48 -3.73 25.16
N ASN A 223 4.08 -2.88 25.99
CA ASN A 223 3.41 -1.70 26.52
C ASN A 223 3.10 -0.67 25.42
N GLU A 224 4.01 -0.47 24.45
CA GLU A 224 3.78 0.46 23.34
C GLU A 224 2.75 -0.09 22.34
N VAL A 225 2.75 -1.42 22.11
CA VAL A 225 1.70 -2.10 21.34
C VAL A 225 0.33 -1.88 21.99
N GLU A 226 0.22 -2.11 23.30
CA GLU A 226 -1.01 -1.92 24.04
C GLU A 226 -1.52 -0.47 24.00
N LYS A 227 -0.63 0.51 24.27
CA LYS A 227 -0.98 1.93 24.17
C LYS A 227 -1.47 2.28 22.77
N CYS A 228 -0.77 1.84 21.74
CA CYS A 228 -1.13 2.10 20.36
C CYS A 228 -2.52 1.54 20.03
N LEU A 229 -2.77 0.25 20.33
CA LEU A 229 -4.04 -0.41 20.07
C LEU A 229 -5.21 0.20 20.84
N LYS A 230 -4.98 0.80 22.01
CA LYS A 230 -6.01 1.49 22.80
C LYS A 230 -6.27 2.94 22.36
N GLN A 231 -5.33 3.56 21.65
CA GLN A 231 -5.42 4.97 21.24
C GLN A 231 -5.98 5.17 19.82
N VAL A 232 -5.88 4.17 18.95
CA VAL A 232 -6.28 4.30 17.53
C VAL A 232 -7.48 3.40 17.19
N GLY A 233 -8.29 3.85 16.22
CA GLY A 233 -9.42 3.09 15.67
C GLY A 233 -9.27 2.72 14.19
N ARG A 234 -8.22 3.21 13.51
CA ARG A 234 -8.05 2.99 12.07
C ARG A 234 -7.64 1.54 11.80
N MET A 235 -8.38 0.86 10.93
CA MET A 235 -8.06 -0.51 10.49
C MET A 235 -6.68 -0.65 9.86
N LYS A 236 -6.16 0.43 9.24
CA LYS A 236 -4.77 0.48 8.76
C LYS A 236 -3.75 0.14 9.86
N TYR A 237 -4.03 0.48 11.12
CA TYR A 237 -3.11 0.27 12.26
C TYR A 237 -3.46 -0.94 13.10
N LEU A 238 -4.76 -1.13 13.36
CA LEU A 238 -5.24 -2.24 14.19
C LEU A 238 -4.98 -3.59 13.53
N ARG A 239 -5.25 -3.73 12.22
CA ARG A 239 -5.13 -5.02 11.52
C ARG A 239 -3.70 -5.57 11.53
N PRO A 240 -2.65 -4.80 11.18
CA PRO A 240 -1.29 -5.33 11.22
C PRO A 240 -0.82 -5.73 12.62
N LEU A 241 -1.13 -4.93 13.65
CA LEU A 241 -0.72 -5.21 15.03
C LEU A 241 -1.43 -6.45 15.60
N TYR A 242 -2.76 -6.54 15.48
CA TYR A 242 -3.50 -7.74 15.91
C TYR A 242 -3.07 -8.98 15.12
N SER A 243 -2.85 -8.85 13.81
CA SER A 243 -2.37 -9.98 12.99
C SER A 243 -0.99 -10.46 13.44
N SER A 244 -0.09 -9.54 13.80
CA SER A 244 1.26 -9.87 14.23
C SER A 244 1.24 -10.58 15.58
N LEU A 245 0.48 -10.07 16.55
CA LEU A 245 0.32 -10.72 17.85
C LEU A 245 -0.31 -12.11 17.71
N ALA A 246 -1.35 -12.26 16.88
CA ALA A 246 -2.07 -13.51 16.74
C ALA A 246 -1.25 -14.60 16.01
N ARG A 247 -0.36 -14.21 15.10
CA ARG A 247 0.52 -15.14 14.36
C ARG A 247 1.73 -15.60 15.15
N CYS A 248 2.07 -14.93 16.25
CA CYS A 248 3.16 -15.36 17.12
C CYS A 248 2.86 -16.77 17.66
N SER A 249 3.91 -17.59 17.76
CA SER A 249 3.78 -18.94 18.32
C SER A 249 3.72 -18.96 19.85
N GLY A 250 4.09 -17.85 20.50
CA GLY A 250 4.04 -17.71 21.95
C GLY A 250 2.61 -17.47 22.46
N GLU A 251 2.28 -18.13 23.57
CA GLU A 251 0.99 -17.96 24.24
C GLU A 251 0.84 -16.58 24.88
N GLU A 252 1.94 -15.94 25.25
CA GLU A 252 1.93 -14.63 25.88
C GLU A 252 1.42 -13.53 24.95
N GLU A 253 1.88 -13.51 23.69
CA GLU A 253 1.46 -12.56 22.66
C GLU A 253 -0.02 -12.73 22.31
N LYS A 254 -0.49 -13.98 22.22
CA LYS A 254 -1.90 -14.30 21.98
C LYS A 254 -2.78 -13.87 23.15
N MET A 255 -2.36 -14.15 24.39
CA MET A 255 -3.08 -13.69 25.58
C MET A 255 -3.10 -12.17 25.68
N LEU A 256 -1.99 -11.51 25.36
CA LEU A 256 -1.90 -10.04 25.30
C LEU A 256 -2.90 -9.48 24.29
N ALA A 257 -2.97 -10.05 23.09
CA ALA A 257 -3.93 -9.63 22.06
C ALA A 257 -5.39 -9.77 22.52
N LYS A 258 -5.74 -10.94 23.09
CA LYS A 258 -7.09 -11.21 23.60
C LYS A 258 -7.46 -10.25 24.75
N ARG A 259 -6.53 -9.98 25.67
CA ARG A 259 -6.71 -9.02 26.77
C ARG A 259 -6.96 -7.60 26.24
N ILE A 260 -6.05 -7.10 25.39
CA ILE A 260 -6.15 -5.74 24.84
C ILE A 260 -7.46 -5.57 24.08
N PHE A 261 -7.82 -6.55 23.24
CA PHE A 261 -9.09 -6.51 22.51
C PHE A 261 -10.29 -6.46 23.45
N SER A 262 -10.32 -7.30 24.49
CA SER A 262 -11.41 -7.30 25.47
C SER A 262 -11.61 -5.93 26.15
N GLU A 263 -10.52 -5.20 26.37
CA GLU A 263 -10.53 -3.89 27.03
C GLU A 263 -10.83 -2.73 26.06
N ALA A 264 -10.45 -2.87 24.79
CA ALA A 264 -10.55 -1.80 23.78
C ALA A 264 -11.76 -1.93 22.83
N GLN A 265 -12.39 -3.12 22.74
CA GLN A 265 -13.41 -3.44 21.72
C GLN A 265 -14.60 -2.50 21.69
N GLU A 266 -15.00 -1.92 22.83
CA GLU A 266 -16.14 -0.98 22.91
C GLU A 266 -15.81 0.39 22.31
N PHE A 267 -14.53 0.76 22.26
CA PHE A 267 -14.07 2.01 21.66
C PHE A 267 -13.87 1.91 20.14
N TYR A 268 -13.79 0.70 19.60
CA TYR A 268 -13.64 0.50 18.17
C TYR A 268 -14.95 0.71 17.42
N HIS A 269 -14.84 1.26 16.21
CA HIS A 269 -15.95 1.26 15.27
C HIS A 269 -16.43 -0.19 15.02
N PRO A 270 -17.74 -0.46 14.87
CA PRO A 270 -18.26 -1.84 14.75
C PRO A 270 -17.58 -2.70 13.68
N ILE A 271 -17.24 -2.12 12.52
CA ILE A 271 -16.50 -2.80 11.45
C ILE A 271 -15.08 -3.15 11.92
N ALA A 272 -14.40 -2.22 12.58
CA ALA A 272 -13.05 -2.42 13.08
C ALA A 272 -13.01 -3.53 14.15
N ARG A 273 -14.00 -3.53 15.05
CA ARG A 273 -14.18 -4.58 16.05
C ARG A 273 -14.34 -5.96 15.40
N GLY A 274 -15.24 -6.09 14.42
CA GLY A 274 -15.50 -7.37 13.75
C GLY A 274 -14.26 -7.93 13.03
N VAL A 275 -13.47 -7.05 12.38
CA VAL A 275 -12.22 -7.47 11.74
C VAL A 275 -11.18 -7.94 12.77
N ALA A 276 -10.98 -7.19 13.85
CA ALA A 276 -10.05 -7.57 14.91
C ALA A 276 -10.47 -8.91 15.57
N GLU A 277 -11.75 -9.10 15.84
CA GLU A 277 -12.31 -10.35 16.35
C GLU A 277 -12.06 -11.53 15.40
N SER A 278 -12.32 -11.35 14.10
CA SER A 278 -12.08 -12.38 13.07
C SER A 278 -10.60 -12.80 13.01
N ILE A 279 -9.67 -11.86 13.14
CA ILE A 279 -8.22 -12.14 13.19
C ILE A 279 -7.89 -13.01 14.41
N LEU A 280 -8.42 -12.66 15.59
CA LEU A 280 -8.17 -13.39 16.82
C LEU A 280 -8.80 -14.80 16.80
N LEU A 281 -9.96 -14.97 16.19
CA LEU A 281 -10.60 -16.28 16.03
C LEU A 281 -9.86 -17.20 15.07
N LYS A 282 -9.32 -16.66 13.97
CA LYS A 282 -8.61 -17.43 12.94
C LYS A 282 -7.29 -18.04 13.45
N HIS A 283 -6.67 -17.42 14.44
CA HIS A 283 -5.34 -17.76 14.95
C HIS A 283 -5.34 -18.14 16.45
N GLY A 284 -6.52 -18.20 17.06
CA GLY A 284 -6.74 -18.29 18.50
C GLY A 284 -6.84 -19.68 19.08
#